data_AF-A0A7G5IKU6-F1
#
_entry.id   AF-A0A7G5IKU6-F1
#
_cell.length_a   1.000
_cell.length_b   1.000
_cell.length_c   1.000
_cell.angle_alpha   90.00
_cell.angle_beta   90.00
_cell.angle_gamma   90.00
#
_symmetry.space_group_name_H-M   'P 1'
#
loop_
_entity.id
_entity.type
_entity.pdbx_description
1 polymer ?
#
loop_
_entity_poly.entity_id
_entity_poly.type
_entity_poly.pdbx_seq_one_letter_code
_entity_poly.pdbx_strand_id
1 'polypeptide(L)'
;MTTLPVDIVLAVLLVEAGVLLARRVALADVLAALLPGAAMLLALRAVLSGQGTGAAMIWLAVSGLIHAWDLYRRGWLKKPRR
;
A
#
# COMPACT_ATOMS: atom_id res chain seq x y z
N MET A 1 -18.49 10.36 9.06
CA MET A 1 -17.65 10.99 8.02
C MET A 1 -17.75 10.12 6.77
N THR A 2 -17.68 10.68 5.56
CA THR A 2 -17.81 9.89 4.33
C THR A 2 -16.47 9.22 3.98
N THR A 3 -16.49 7.97 3.48
CA THR A 3 -15.29 7.28 2.96
C THR A 3 -15.01 7.59 1.49
N LEU A 4 -15.92 8.32 0.83
CA LEU A 4 -15.89 8.62 -0.60
C LEU A 4 -14.52 9.14 -1.09
N PRO A 5 -13.83 10.07 -0.40
CA PRO A 5 -12.51 10.52 -0.85
C PRO A 5 -11.47 9.40 -0.88
N VAL A 6 -11.50 8.50 0.11
CA VAL A 6 -10.59 7.35 0.18
C VAL A 6 -10.90 6.34 -0.92
N ASP A 7 -12.19 6.09 -1.15
CA ASP A 7 -12.66 5.18 -2.20
C ASP A 7 -12.25 5.67 -3.60
N ILE A 8 -12.29 6.99 -3.86
CA ILE A 8 -11.80 7.60 -5.10
C ILE A 8 -10.29 7.37 -5.27
N VAL A 9 -9.48 7.60 -4.23
CA VAL A 9 -8.02 7.39 -4.32
C VAL A 9 -7.69 5.92 -4.53
N LEU A 10 -8.41 5.00 -3.88
CA LEU A 10 -8.26 3.56 -4.12
C LEU A 10 -8.59 3.20 -5.58
N ALA A 11 -9.63 3.78 -6.17
CA ALA A 11 -9.96 3.57 -7.57
C ALA A 11 -8.84 4.07 -8.50
N VAL A 12 -8.24 5.23 -8.21
CA VAL A 12 -7.08 5.75 -8.96
C VAL A 12 -5.88 4.79 -8.86
N LEU A 13 -5.59 4.25 -7.68
CA LEU A 13 -4.52 3.25 -7.50
C LEU A 13 -4.77 1.97 -8.31
N LEU A 14 -6.03 1.52 -8.40
CA LEU A 14 -6.38 0.36 -9.25
C LEU A 14 -6.16 0.65 -10.74
N VAL A 15 -6.52 1.86 -11.20
CA VAL A 15 -6.24 2.30 -12.57
C VAL A 15 -4.73 2.36 -12.81
N GLU A 16 -3.97 2.94 -11.89
CA GLU A 16 -2.50 3.02 -11.98
C GLU A 16 -1.86 1.62 -12.04
N ALA A 17 -2.33 0.68 -11.21
CA ALA A 17 -1.91 -0.71 -11.28
C ALA A 17 -2.19 -1.32 -12.67
N GLY A 18 -3.38 -1.10 -13.21
CA GLY A 18 -3.75 -1.54 -14.56
C GLY A 18 -2.85 -0.95 -15.65
N VAL A 19 -2.54 0.34 -15.56
CA VAL A 19 -1.62 1.03 -16.48
C VAL A 19 -0.21 0.45 -16.39
N LEU A 20 0.32 0.21 -15.20
CA LEU A 20 1.67 -0.36 -15.03
C LEU A 20 1.74 -1.81 -15.57
N LEU A 21 0.71 -2.61 -15.32
CA LEU A 21 0.63 -3.97 -15.87
C LEU A 21 0.49 -3.96 -17.40
N ALA A 22 -0.30 -3.05 -17.97
CA ALA A 22 -0.39 -2.86 -19.42
C ALA A 22 0.95 -2.46 -20.05
N ARG A 23 1.80 -1.74 -19.29
CA ARG A 23 3.18 -1.40 -19.65
C ARG A 23 4.18 -2.52 -19.39
N ARG A 24 3.72 -3.73 -19.05
CA ARG A 24 4.54 -4.93 -18.78
C ARG A 24 5.51 -4.76 -17.61
N VAL A 25 5.20 -3.88 -16.65
CA VAL A 25 5.95 -3.83 -15.38
C VAL A 25 5.70 -5.14 -14.64
N ALA A 26 6.74 -5.72 -14.03
CA ALA A 26 6.60 -6.98 -13.33
C ALA A 26 5.59 -6.82 -12.17
N LEU A 27 4.69 -7.79 -12.02
CA LEU A 27 3.64 -7.73 -10.99
C LEU A 27 4.21 -7.50 -9.59
N ALA A 28 5.36 -8.11 -9.27
CA ALA A 28 6.04 -7.92 -7.99
C ALA A 28 6.46 -6.46 -7.76
N ASP A 29 6.84 -5.72 -8.80
CA ASP A 29 7.20 -4.30 -8.71
C ASP A 29 5.96 -3.42 -8.53
N VAL A 30 4.87 -3.74 -9.24
CA VAL A 30 3.59 -3.04 -9.10
C VAL A 30 3.04 -3.21 -7.69
N LEU A 31 3.05 -4.44 -7.16
CA LEU A 31 2.60 -4.72 -5.80
C LEU A 31 3.50 -4.05 -4.76
N ALA A 32 4.83 -4.12 -4.91
CA ALA A 32 5.75 -3.45 -4.00
C ALA A 32 5.53 -1.93 -3.92
N ALA A 33 5.19 -1.30 -5.06
CA ALA A 33 4.97 0.13 -5.15
C ALA A 33 3.61 0.58 -4.59
N LEU A 34 2.54 -0.13 -4.93
CA LEU A 34 1.17 0.35 -4.68
C LEU A 34 0.54 -0.22 -3.41
N LEU A 35 0.88 -1.46 -3.04
CA LEU A 35 0.21 -2.19 -1.97
C LEU A 35 0.41 -1.55 -0.57
N PRO A 36 1.58 -0.96 -0.21
CA PRO A 36 1.72 -0.22 1.05
C PRO A 36 0.76 0.98 1.15
N GLY A 37 0.65 1.76 0.08
CA GLY A 37 -0.23 2.92 0.01
C GLY A 37 -1.70 2.52 0.05
N ALA A 38 -2.09 1.49 -0.70
CA ALA A 38 -3.44 0.93 -0.67
C ALA A 38 -3.83 0.45 0.74
N ALA A 39 -2.93 -0.26 1.43
CA ALA A 39 -3.16 -0.70 2.80
C ALA A 39 -3.32 0.49 3.76
N MET A 40 -2.52 1.55 3.61
CA MET A 40 -2.67 2.76 4.44
C MET A 40 -4.01 3.47 4.22
N LEU A 41 -4.50 3.52 2.97
CA LEU A 41 -5.82 4.05 2.65
C LEU A 41 -6.94 3.18 3.24
N LEU A 42 -6.79 1.85 3.21
CA LEU A 42 -7.76 0.94 3.84
C LEU A 42 -7.78 1.11 5.37
N ALA A 43 -6.64 1.37 6.00
CA ALA A 43 -6.59 1.72 7.42
C ALA A 43 -7.38 3.01 7.70
N LEU A 44 -7.14 4.06 6.91
CA LEU A 44 -7.86 5.33 7.03
C LEU A 44 -9.36 5.15 6.78
N ARG A 45 -9.74 4.36 5.78
CA ARG A 45 -11.14 4.00 5.50
C ARG A 45 -11.80 3.33 6.70
N ALA A 46 -11.12 2.38 7.34
CA ALA A 46 -11.62 1.69 8.53
C ALA A 46 -11.89 2.66 9.68
N VAL A 47 -10.98 3.61 9.93
CA VAL A 47 -11.16 4.67 10.92
C VAL A 47 -12.37 5.55 10.59
N LEU A 48 -12.46 6.04 9.34
CA LEU A 48 -13.52 6.96 8.91
C LEU A 48 -14.93 6.31 8.87
N SER A 49 -14.98 4.99 8.67
CA SER A 49 -16.23 4.21 8.68
C SER A 49 -16.62 3.68 10.07
N GLY A 50 -15.84 3.96 11.11
CA GLY A 50 -16.15 3.51 12.46
C GLY A 50 -15.92 2.02 12.71
N GLN A 51 -15.14 1.32 11.88
CA GLN A 51 -14.80 -0.10 12.05
C GLN A 51 -13.87 -0.38 13.25
N GLY A 52 -13.50 0.66 14.00
CA GLY A 52 -12.66 0.57 15.18
C GLY A 52 -11.16 0.55 14.87
N THR A 53 -10.37 0.75 15.92
CA THR A 53 -8.90 0.86 15.84
C THR A 53 -8.23 -0.46 15.46
N GLY A 54 -8.82 -1.61 15.81
CA GLY A 54 -8.29 -2.92 15.47
C GLY A 54 -8.18 -3.16 13.96
N ALA A 55 -9.22 -2.80 13.20
CA ALA A 55 -9.21 -2.93 11.75
C ALA A 55 -8.13 -2.03 11.10
N ALA A 56 -7.96 -0.81 11.63
CA ALA A 56 -6.91 0.10 11.16
C ALA A 56 -5.49 -0.46 11.44
N MET A 57 -5.27 -1.06 12.62
CA MET A 57 -3.98 -1.64 12.97
C MET A 57 -3.60 -2.83 12.08
N ILE A 58 -4.55 -3.68 11.70
CA ILE A 58 -4.31 -4.79 10.77
C ILE A 58 -3.77 -4.24 9.44
N TRP A 59 -4.44 -3.23 8.88
CA TRP A 59 -4.02 -2.62 7.61
C TRP A 59 -2.66 -1.91 7.70
N LEU A 60 -2.38 -1.24 8.82
CA LEU A 60 -1.07 -0.63 9.06
C LEU A 60 0.05 -1.67 9.19
N ALA A 61 -0.21 -2.78 9.90
CA ALA A 61 0.75 -3.87 10.00
C ALA A 61 1.06 -4.47 8.62
N VAL A 62 0.03 -4.70 7.80
CA VAL A 62 0.18 -5.16 6.41
C VAL A 62 1.02 -4.16 5.60
N SER A 63 0.70 -2.87 5.65
CA SER A 63 1.44 -1.81 4.96
C SER A 63 2.93 -1.81 5.34
N GLY A 64 3.21 -1.86 6.65
CA GLY A 64 4.57 -1.88 7.18
C GLY A 64 5.38 -3.09 6.76
N LEU A 65 4.78 -4.29 6.78
CA LEU A 65 5.45 -5.52 6.33
C LEU A 65 5.81 -5.47 4.84
N ILE A 66 4.87 -5.03 3.99
CA ILE A 66 5.13 -4.92 2.55
C ILE A 66 6.22 -3.87 2.29
N HIS A 67 6.14 -2.73 2.96
CA HIS A 67 7.12 -1.66 2.82
C HIS A 67 8.52 -2.09 3.27
N ALA A 68 8.62 -2.79 4.41
CA ALA A 68 9.89 -3.33 4.90
C ALA A 68 10.50 -4.35 3.92
N TRP A 69 9.67 -5.21 3.33
CA TRP A 69 10.11 -6.15 2.29
C TRP A 69 10.60 -5.42 1.02
N ASP A 70 9.91 -4.37 0.58
CA ASP A 70 10.35 -3.56 -0.56
C ASP A 70 11.69 -2.86 -0.29
N LEU A 71 11.87 -2.27 0.90
CA LEU A 71 13.15 -1.68 1.32
C LEU A 71 14.28 -2.72 1.37
N TYR A 72 14.00 -3.92 1.87
CA TYR A 72 14.94 -5.05 1.86
C TYR A 72 15.35 -5.41 0.42
N ARG A 73 14.36 -5.57 -0.47
CA ARG A 73 14.55 -5.91 -1.88
C ARG A 73 15.39 -4.86 -2.61
N ARG A 74 15.13 -3.58 -2.36
CA ARG A 74 15.89 -2.45 -2.94
C ARG A 74 17.31 -2.32 -2.35
N GLY A 75 17.66 -3.13 -1.36
CA GLY A 75 18.98 -3.13 -0.74
C GLY A 75 19.22 -1.97 0.23
N TRP A 76 18.19 -1.21 0.60
CA TRP A 76 18.31 -0.09 1.54
C TRP A 76 18.66 -0.55 2.96
N LEU A 77 18.31 -1.79 3.30
CA LEU A 77 18.65 -2.42 4.58
C LEU A 77 20.01 -3.14 4.56
N LYS A 78 20.74 -3.12 3.44
CA LYS A 78 22.09 -3.73 3.38
C LYS A 78 23.08 -2.77 4.03
N LYS A 79 23.77 -3.27 5.07
CA LYS A 79 24.82 -2.55 5.82
C LYS A 79 25.82 -1.90 4.84
N PRO A 80 26.17 -0.61 5.00
CA PRO A 80 27.18 0.01 4.15
C PRO A 80 28.48 -0.79 4.26
N ARG A 81 29.02 -1.22 3.12
CA ARG A 81 30.36 -1.82 3.05
C ARG A 81 31.34 -0.75 3.52
N ARG A 82 31.83 -0.89 4.75
CA ARG A 82 33.01 -0.18 5.24
C ARG A 82 34.26 -0.88 4.73
#